data_AF-A0A941V1I3-F1
#
_entry.id   AF-A0A941V1I3-F1
#
_cell.length_a   1.000
_cell.length_b   1.000
_cell.length_c   1.000
_cell.angle_alpha   90.00
_cell.angle_beta   90.00
_cell.angle_gamma   90.00
#
_symmetry.space_group_name_H-M   'P 1'
#
loop_
_entity.id
_entity.type
_entity.pdbx_description
1 polymer ?
#
loop_
_entity_poly.entity_id
_entity_poly.type
_entity_poly.pdbx_seq_one_letter_code
_entity_poly.pdbx_strand_id
1 'polypeptide(L)'
;MLLFLDFDGVLHPALGSRASEFCRRPQLEAVLRGAPGVRIVVSSTWREVFGLAELRSRFSADIAARIVGATPVLPGRSRHAEIMDYLQRHARHDTQWVALDDTPEAFPRGCPYLIRCDPRSGLTEEVARELARRLAEMEASASPLVLPVLDAAVSEGPAIGRALVIHLRETFRLNWRGAHGVAHWARVRVNGLRLAARNGANRKVVELFAFVHDCERRDEWSDPLHGARAAHRLPRLLPFLPPLLAEEIELLADACHGHTSGRSHPDVTVATCWDADRLDLGRVGIEPHPDYLCTAEARQPETIAAAHARALAWLEIRGRRR
;
A
#
# COMPACT_ATOMS: atom_id res chain seq x y z
N MET A 1 -3.90 -12.86 11.46
CA MET A 1 -4.56 -12.83 10.13
C MET A 1 -6.07 -12.79 10.28
N LEU A 2 -6.76 -12.16 9.33
CA LEU A 2 -8.23 -12.10 9.28
C LEU A 2 -8.78 -12.62 7.94
N LEU A 3 -9.86 -13.38 8.00
CA LEU A 3 -10.71 -13.70 6.85
C LEU A 3 -12.02 -12.92 7.02
N PHE A 4 -12.34 -12.04 6.08
CA PHE A 4 -13.67 -11.44 5.96
C PHE A 4 -14.54 -12.36 5.11
N LEU A 5 -15.65 -12.82 5.67
CA LEU A 5 -16.45 -13.89 5.10
C LEU A 5 -17.88 -13.42 4.81
N ASP A 6 -18.27 -13.49 3.54
CA ASP A 6 -19.68 -13.48 3.14
C ASP A 6 -20.29 -14.88 3.13
N PHE A 7 -21.62 -14.97 3.16
CA PHE A 7 -22.39 -16.20 3.23
C PHE A 7 -23.14 -16.46 1.92
N ASP A 8 -24.10 -15.63 1.55
CA ASP A 8 -24.83 -15.79 0.29
C ASP A 8 -23.86 -15.65 -0.89
N GLY A 9 -23.98 -16.54 -1.87
CA GLY A 9 -23.08 -16.58 -3.02
C GLY A 9 -21.66 -17.08 -2.73
N VAL A 10 -21.37 -17.43 -1.46
CA VAL A 10 -20.09 -18.02 -1.01
C VAL A 10 -20.30 -19.40 -0.38
N LEU A 11 -21.04 -19.47 0.72
CA LEU A 11 -21.31 -20.71 1.46
C LEU A 11 -22.48 -21.52 0.90
N HIS A 12 -23.27 -20.90 0.02
CA HIS A 12 -24.31 -21.48 -0.81
C HIS A 12 -24.62 -20.50 -1.95
N PRO A 13 -25.22 -20.93 -3.06
CA PRO A 13 -25.61 -20.01 -4.13
C PRO A 13 -26.67 -18.98 -3.68
N ALA A 14 -26.52 -17.71 -4.08
CA ALA A 14 -27.38 -16.60 -3.66
C ALA A 14 -28.74 -16.53 -4.40
N LEU A 15 -28.84 -17.09 -5.61
CA LEU A 15 -30.02 -16.91 -6.49
C LEU A 15 -30.54 -18.24 -7.05
N GLY A 16 -31.84 -18.49 -6.86
CA GLY A 16 -32.60 -19.50 -7.62
C GLY A 16 -32.19 -20.96 -7.45
N SER A 17 -31.29 -21.27 -6.50
CA SER A 17 -30.81 -22.63 -6.28
C SER A 17 -31.64 -23.36 -5.22
N ARG A 18 -31.87 -24.66 -5.41
CA ARG A 18 -32.43 -25.56 -4.38
C ARG A 18 -31.39 -26.04 -3.37
N ALA A 19 -30.17 -25.49 -3.41
CA ALA A 19 -29.12 -25.91 -2.51
C ALA A 19 -29.44 -25.45 -1.08
N SER A 20 -29.14 -26.31 -0.11
CA SER A 20 -29.27 -25.95 1.30
C SER A 20 -28.29 -24.83 1.65
N GLU A 21 -28.71 -23.94 2.55
CA GLU A 21 -27.81 -22.96 3.16
C GLU A 21 -26.56 -23.65 3.71
N PHE A 22 -25.40 -22.99 3.62
CA PHE A 22 -24.13 -23.50 4.11
C PHE A 22 -23.70 -24.85 3.49
N CYS A 23 -24.20 -25.24 2.31
CA CYS A 23 -23.77 -26.48 1.64
C CYS A 23 -22.26 -26.52 1.31
N ARG A 24 -21.58 -25.36 1.20
CA ARG A 24 -20.13 -25.25 1.03
C ARG A 24 -19.35 -25.12 2.35
N ARG A 25 -20.03 -25.09 3.50
CA ARG A 25 -19.37 -25.01 4.82
C ARG A 25 -18.32 -26.10 5.02
N PRO A 26 -18.55 -27.39 4.74
CA PRO A 26 -17.53 -28.42 4.95
C PRO A 26 -16.22 -28.11 4.22
N GLN A 27 -16.32 -27.51 3.03
CA GLN A 27 -15.19 -27.14 2.21
C GLN A 27 -14.43 -25.93 2.76
N LEU A 28 -15.14 -24.89 3.21
CA LEU A 28 -14.52 -23.76 3.91
C LEU A 28 -13.80 -24.24 5.18
N GLU A 29 -14.46 -25.06 6.00
CA GLU A 29 -13.90 -25.52 7.26
C GLU A 29 -12.66 -26.40 7.06
N ALA A 30 -12.64 -27.23 6.00
CA ALA A 30 -11.45 -28.00 5.63
C ALA A 30 -10.26 -27.09 5.33
N VAL A 31 -10.46 -26.00 4.56
CA VAL A 31 -9.41 -25.01 4.28
C VAL A 31 -8.95 -24.31 5.57
N LEU A 32 -9.89 -23.88 6.41
CA LEU A 32 -9.57 -23.17 7.65
C LEU A 32 -8.82 -24.05 8.66
N ARG A 33 -9.10 -25.35 8.72
CA ARG A 33 -8.34 -26.29 9.56
C ARG A 33 -6.89 -26.44 9.11
N GLY A 34 -6.61 -26.23 7.83
CA GLY A 34 -5.24 -26.16 7.29
C GLY A 34 -4.49 -24.87 7.62
N ALA A 35 -5.18 -23.84 8.11
CA ALA A 35 -4.60 -22.55 8.49
C ALA A 35 -5.11 -22.09 9.87
N PRO A 36 -4.68 -22.73 10.97
CA PRO A 36 -5.25 -22.55 12.30
C PRO A 36 -5.11 -21.12 12.87
N GLY A 37 -4.15 -20.32 12.38
CA GLY A 37 -3.90 -18.95 12.87
C GLY A 37 -4.88 -17.89 12.36
N VAL A 38 -5.78 -18.24 11.44
CA VAL A 38 -6.71 -17.29 10.82
C VAL A 38 -7.92 -17.05 11.71
N ARG A 39 -8.24 -15.79 12.01
CA ARG A 39 -9.46 -15.38 12.72
C ARG A 39 -10.49 -14.90 11.69
N ILE A 40 -11.77 -15.09 11.95
CA ILE A 40 -12.85 -14.83 10.97
C ILE A 40 -13.66 -13.63 11.43
N VAL A 41 -13.98 -12.75 10.48
CA VAL A 41 -14.90 -11.63 10.67
C VAL A 41 -16.03 -11.79 9.67
N VAL A 42 -17.27 -11.84 10.15
CA VAL A 42 -18.43 -11.96 9.25
C VAL A 42 -18.66 -10.61 8.58
N SER A 43 -18.66 -10.60 7.25
CA SER A 43 -18.96 -9.40 6.46
C SER A 43 -20.32 -9.50 5.75
N SER A 44 -21.04 -10.61 5.91
CA SER A 44 -22.34 -10.86 5.27
C SER A 44 -23.49 -9.97 5.75
N THR A 45 -24.48 -9.73 4.88
CA THR A 45 -25.78 -9.10 5.21
C THR A 45 -26.49 -9.75 6.39
N TRP A 46 -26.23 -11.02 6.66
CA TRP A 46 -26.77 -11.75 7.81
C TRP A 46 -26.47 -11.09 9.16
N ARG A 47 -25.36 -10.35 9.29
CA ARG A 47 -25.01 -9.60 10.52
C ARG A 47 -26.01 -8.48 10.86
N GLU A 48 -26.84 -8.06 9.90
CA GLU A 48 -27.88 -7.04 10.10
C GLU A 48 -29.11 -7.60 10.84
N VAL A 49 -29.28 -8.92 10.82
CA VAL A 49 -30.44 -9.61 11.39
C VAL A 49 -30.05 -10.48 12.58
N PHE A 50 -28.90 -11.16 12.50
CA PHE A 50 -28.46 -12.14 13.50
C PHE A 50 -27.33 -11.61 14.37
N GLY A 51 -27.39 -11.93 15.65
CA GLY A 51 -26.31 -11.66 16.59
C GLY A 51 -25.09 -12.57 16.36
N LEU A 52 -23.92 -12.17 16.88
CA LEU A 52 -22.67 -12.93 16.68
C LEU A 52 -22.76 -14.39 17.19
N ALA A 53 -23.53 -14.64 18.25
CA ALA A 53 -23.73 -15.99 18.78
C ALA A 53 -24.52 -16.89 17.79
N GLU A 54 -25.52 -16.34 17.12
CA GLU A 54 -26.32 -17.03 16.11
C GLU A 54 -25.52 -17.26 14.83
N LEU A 55 -24.68 -16.30 14.43
CA LEU A 55 -23.76 -16.47 13.30
C LEU A 55 -22.75 -17.58 13.58
N ARG A 56 -22.21 -17.64 14.80
CA ARG A 56 -21.27 -18.69 15.25
C ARG A 56 -21.89 -20.08 15.26
N SER A 57 -23.17 -20.21 15.63
CA SER A 57 -23.84 -21.52 15.73
C SER A 57 -24.00 -22.25 14.39
N ARG A 58 -23.76 -21.56 13.27
CA ARG A 58 -23.78 -22.15 11.92
C ARG A 58 -22.50 -22.89 11.55
N PHE A 59 -21.46 -22.79 12.37
CA PHE A 59 -20.15 -23.40 12.14
C PHE A 59 -19.86 -24.52 13.15
N SER A 60 -18.97 -25.43 12.78
CA SER A 60 -18.41 -26.39 13.75
C SER A 60 -17.71 -25.67 14.90
N ALA A 61 -17.67 -26.28 16.08
CA ALA A 61 -17.21 -25.63 17.30
C ALA A 61 -15.79 -25.05 17.20
N ASP A 62 -14.88 -25.73 16.51
CA ASP A 62 -13.50 -25.28 16.28
C ASP A 62 -13.43 -24.03 15.40
N ILE A 63 -14.31 -23.93 14.40
CA ILE A 63 -14.38 -22.78 13.50
C ILE A 63 -15.18 -21.63 14.12
N ALA A 64 -16.27 -21.93 14.81
CA ALA A 64 -17.10 -20.97 15.54
C ALA A 64 -16.27 -20.18 16.57
N ALA A 65 -15.36 -20.84 17.29
CA ALA A 65 -14.44 -20.21 18.24
C ALA A 65 -13.50 -19.18 17.59
N ARG A 66 -13.23 -19.33 16.28
CA ARG A 66 -12.34 -18.44 15.52
C ARG A 66 -13.05 -17.23 14.91
N ILE A 67 -14.38 -17.19 14.94
CA ILE A 67 -15.16 -16.04 14.51
C ILE A 67 -15.09 -14.97 15.60
N VAL A 68 -14.32 -13.90 15.37
CA VAL A 68 -14.02 -12.87 16.38
C VAL A 68 -14.94 -11.67 16.33
N GLY A 69 -15.73 -11.51 15.27
CA GLY A 69 -16.69 -10.42 15.17
C GLY A 69 -17.41 -10.37 13.83
N ALA A 70 -18.10 -9.26 13.59
CA ALA A 70 -18.70 -8.91 12.32
C ALA A 70 -18.35 -7.46 11.95
N THR A 71 -18.33 -7.14 10.65
CA THR A 71 -18.14 -5.76 10.20
C THR A 71 -19.31 -4.88 10.66
N PRO A 72 -19.08 -3.56 10.87
CA PRO A 72 -20.18 -2.64 11.11
C PRO A 72 -21.03 -2.49 9.86
N VAL A 73 -22.29 -2.13 10.04
CA VAL A 73 -23.21 -1.79 8.96
C VAL A 73 -23.11 -0.28 8.75
N LEU A 74 -22.59 0.15 7.59
CA LEU A 74 -22.41 1.57 7.30
C LEU A 74 -23.36 2.00 6.17
N PRO A 75 -24.46 2.72 6.48
CA PRO A 75 -25.46 3.09 5.49
C PRO A 75 -24.86 3.81 4.27
N GLY A 76 -25.17 3.33 3.06
CA GLY A 76 -24.70 3.90 1.80
C GLY A 76 -23.21 3.69 1.49
N ARG A 77 -22.51 2.84 2.26
CA ARG A 77 -21.11 2.50 2.05
C ARG A 77 -20.98 1.09 1.49
N SER A 78 -19.88 0.83 0.79
CA SER A 78 -19.60 -0.50 0.23
C SER A 78 -19.10 -1.48 1.31
N ARG A 79 -19.22 -2.78 1.03
CA ARG A 79 -18.65 -3.86 1.86
C ARG A 79 -17.17 -3.63 2.17
N HIS A 80 -16.39 -3.22 1.17
CA HIS A 80 -14.99 -2.88 1.35
C HIS A 80 -14.81 -1.74 2.36
N ALA A 81 -15.65 -0.70 2.35
CA ALA A 81 -15.54 0.39 3.32
C ALA A 81 -15.83 -0.08 4.76
N GLU A 82 -16.79 -1.00 4.96
CA GLU A 82 -17.08 -1.61 6.26
C GLU A 82 -15.91 -2.46 6.76
N ILE A 83 -15.29 -3.24 5.87
CA ILE A 83 -14.09 -4.02 6.18
C ILE A 83 -12.94 -3.09 6.62
N MET A 84 -12.71 -2.01 5.87
CA MET A 84 -11.67 -1.03 6.21
C MET A 84 -11.92 -0.36 7.56
N ASP A 85 -13.17 -0.03 7.88
CA ASP A 85 -13.57 0.55 9.17
C ASP A 85 -13.39 -0.45 10.32
N TYR A 86 -13.73 -1.73 10.12
CA TYR A 86 -13.46 -2.78 11.09
C TYR A 86 -11.96 -2.93 11.37
N LEU A 87 -11.13 -3.00 10.31
CA LEU A 87 -9.69 -3.10 10.43
C LEU A 87 -9.10 -1.92 11.20
N GLN A 88 -9.57 -0.70 10.91
CA GLN A 88 -9.11 0.51 11.59
C GLN A 88 -9.39 0.48 13.11
N ARG A 89 -10.50 -0.13 13.54
CA ARG A 89 -10.91 -0.16 14.95
C ARG A 89 -10.37 -1.35 15.74
N HIS A 90 -10.15 -2.49 15.09
CA HIS A 90 -9.97 -3.78 15.78
C HIS A 90 -8.69 -4.52 15.41
N ALA A 91 -7.98 -4.10 14.36
CA ALA A 91 -6.81 -4.80 13.87
C ALA A 91 -5.54 -3.95 14.04
N ARG A 92 -4.41 -4.63 14.30
CA ARG A 92 -3.09 -4.00 14.23
C ARG A 92 -2.76 -3.68 12.77
N HIS A 93 -1.92 -2.68 12.53
CA HIS A 93 -1.60 -2.20 11.18
C HIS A 93 -0.94 -3.25 10.26
N ASP A 94 -0.29 -4.25 10.84
CA ASP A 94 0.32 -5.40 10.18
C ASP A 94 -0.63 -6.60 9.99
N THR A 95 -1.90 -6.46 10.39
CA THR A 95 -2.86 -7.55 10.29
C THR A 95 -3.15 -7.84 8.82
N GLN A 96 -2.58 -8.94 8.34
CA GLN A 96 -2.92 -9.46 7.02
C GLN A 96 -4.37 -9.94 6.99
N TRP A 97 -5.03 -9.68 5.87
CA TRP A 97 -6.42 -10.07 5.67
C TRP A 97 -6.73 -10.42 4.21
N VAL A 98 -7.78 -11.20 4.05
CA VAL A 98 -8.38 -11.55 2.75
C VAL A 98 -9.90 -11.53 2.91
N ALA A 99 -10.62 -11.19 1.85
CA ALA A 99 -12.08 -11.26 1.78
C ALA A 99 -12.52 -12.35 0.81
N LEU A 100 -13.50 -13.15 1.21
CA LEU A 100 -14.16 -14.14 0.37
C LEU A 100 -15.60 -13.72 0.16
N ASP A 101 -15.93 -13.26 -1.05
CA ASP A 101 -17.16 -12.52 -1.34
C ASP A 101 -17.57 -12.71 -2.82
N ASP A 102 -18.87 -12.68 -3.12
CA ASP A 102 -19.43 -12.90 -4.46
C ASP A 102 -19.76 -11.59 -5.20
N THR A 103 -19.69 -10.45 -4.52
CA THR A 103 -20.11 -9.13 -5.01
C THR A 103 -18.90 -8.24 -5.29
N PRO A 104 -18.17 -8.42 -6.42
CA PRO A 104 -16.97 -7.65 -6.71
C PRO A 104 -17.21 -6.14 -6.82
N GLU A 105 -18.44 -5.70 -7.11
CA GLU A 105 -18.84 -4.29 -7.17
C GLU A 105 -18.78 -3.62 -5.79
N ALA A 106 -18.82 -4.39 -4.71
CA ALA A 106 -18.66 -3.87 -3.35
C ALA A 106 -17.19 -3.59 -2.98
N PHE A 107 -16.26 -3.89 -3.89
CA PHE A 107 -14.82 -3.71 -3.72
C PHE A 107 -14.24 -2.81 -4.84
N PRO A 108 -13.10 -2.15 -4.59
CA PRO A 108 -12.36 -1.46 -5.64
C PRO A 108 -12.04 -2.40 -6.81
N ARG A 109 -12.09 -1.89 -8.04
CA ARG A 109 -11.73 -2.67 -9.23
C ARG A 109 -10.31 -3.23 -9.08
N GLY A 110 -10.17 -4.55 -9.22
CA GLY A 110 -8.88 -5.24 -9.08
C GLY A 110 -8.39 -5.37 -7.63
N CYS A 111 -9.28 -5.27 -6.63
CA CYS A 111 -8.93 -5.42 -5.22
C CYS A 111 -8.10 -6.70 -4.99
N PRO A 112 -6.82 -6.59 -4.59
CA PRO A 112 -5.94 -7.75 -4.47
C PRO A 112 -6.31 -8.63 -3.27
N TYR A 113 -7.08 -8.11 -2.31
CA TYR A 113 -7.50 -8.83 -1.12
C TYR A 113 -8.80 -9.60 -1.31
N LEU A 114 -9.47 -9.45 -2.45
CA LEU A 114 -10.71 -10.16 -2.76
C LEU A 114 -10.38 -11.51 -3.43
N ILE A 115 -10.92 -12.58 -2.86
CA ILE A 115 -11.14 -13.84 -3.55
C ILE A 115 -12.62 -13.85 -3.96
N ARG A 116 -12.85 -13.76 -5.26
CA ARG A 116 -14.19 -13.68 -5.84
C ARG A 116 -14.82 -15.07 -5.92
N CYS A 117 -16.03 -15.20 -5.39
CA CYS A 117 -16.92 -16.33 -5.67
C CYS A 117 -17.86 -16.00 -6.84
N ASP A 118 -18.27 -17.02 -7.60
CA ASP A 118 -19.43 -16.87 -8.49
C ASP A 118 -20.70 -17.10 -7.66
N PRO A 119 -21.65 -16.14 -7.64
CA PRO A 119 -22.87 -16.20 -6.81
C PRO A 119 -23.75 -17.43 -7.07
N ARG A 120 -23.58 -18.11 -8.22
CA ARG A 120 -24.35 -19.31 -8.60
C ARG A 120 -23.72 -20.60 -8.10
N SER A 121 -22.41 -20.60 -7.83
CA SER A 121 -21.67 -21.82 -7.51
C SER A 121 -21.08 -21.82 -6.09
N GLY A 122 -20.81 -20.64 -5.53
CA GLY A 122 -20.19 -20.47 -4.23
C GLY A 122 -18.70 -20.78 -4.22
N LEU A 123 -18.22 -21.22 -3.05
CA LEU A 123 -16.87 -21.71 -2.82
C LEU A 123 -16.67 -23.06 -3.54
N THR A 124 -16.22 -23.01 -4.79
CA THR A 124 -15.82 -24.21 -5.56
C THR A 124 -14.45 -24.73 -5.10
N GLU A 125 -14.04 -25.91 -5.58
CA GLU A 125 -12.71 -26.47 -5.28
C GLU A 125 -11.56 -25.57 -5.74
N GLU A 126 -11.72 -24.90 -6.87
CA GLU A 126 -10.75 -23.92 -7.35
C GLU A 126 -10.62 -22.73 -6.39
N VAL A 127 -11.74 -22.15 -5.98
CA VAL A 127 -11.77 -21.03 -5.04
C VAL A 127 -11.23 -21.45 -3.67
N ALA A 128 -11.53 -22.68 -3.22
CA ALA A 128 -11.02 -23.23 -1.98
C ALA A 128 -9.49 -23.42 -2.01
N ARG A 129 -8.92 -23.89 -3.13
CA ARG A 129 -7.46 -24.00 -3.30
C ARG A 129 -6.80 -22.63 -3.30
N GLU A 130 -7.40 -21.65 -3.96
CA GLU A 130 -6.90 -20.27 -3.95
C GLU A 130 -6.95 -19.67 -2.54
N LEU A 131 -8.03 -19.88 -1.79
CA LEU A 131 -8.12 -19.48 -0.39
C LEU A 131 -7.04 -20.16 0.45
N ALA A 132 -6.88 -21.47 0.34
CA ALA A 132 -5.84 -22.21 1.08
C ALA A 132 -4.44 -21.67 0.79
N ARG A 133 -4.12 -21.40 -0.48
CA ARG A 133 -2.84 -20.82 -0.89
C ARG A 133 -2.60 -19.46 -0.24
N ARG A 134 -3.57 -18.54 -0.30
CA ARG A 134 -3.41 -17.20 0.31
C ARG A 134 -3.29 -17.26 1.82
N LEU A 135 -4.06 -18.12 2.49
CA LEU A 135 -3.96 -18.27 3.94
C LEU A 135 -2.60 -18.85 4.36
N ALA A 136 -2.06 -19.82 3.60
CA ALA A 136 -0.72 -20.36 3.84
C ALA A 136 0.38 -19.30 3.62
N GLU A 137 0.26 -18.47 2.59
CA GLU A 137 1.17 -17.35 2.34
C GLU A 137 1.14 -16.33 3.49
N MET A 138 -0.05 -16.02 3.99
CA MET A 138 -0.24 -15.15 5.16
C MET A 138 0.38 -15.77 6.43
N GLU A 139 0.20 -17.08 6.67
CA GLU A 139 0.81 -17.77 7.81
C GLU A 139 2.34 -17.81 7.73
N ALA A 140 2.90 -18.08 6.54
CA ALA A 140 4.34 -18.09 6.32
C ALA A 140 4.98 -16.72 6.60
N SER A 141 4.28 -15.63 6.27
CA SER A 141 4.72 -14.27 6.58
C SER A 141 4.49 -13.81 8.03
N ALA A 142 3.72 -14.56 8.82
CA ALA A 142 3.39 -14.23 10.21
C ALA A 142 4.27 -14.96 11.26
N SER A 143 5.11 -15.90 10.83
CA SER A 143 6.08 -16.58 11.71
C SER A 143 7.22 -15.62 12.11
N PRO A 144 7.77 -15.68 13.34
CA PRO A 144 8.92 -14.86 13.69
C PRO A 144 10.06 -15.24 12.76
N LEU A 145 10.47 -14.29 11.91
CA LEU A 145 11.70 -14.40 11.15
C LEU A 145 12.85 -14.63 12.14
N VAL A 146 13.32 -15.87 12.26
CA VAL A 146 14.76 -16.08 12.38
C VAL A 146 15.30 -15.54 11.06
N LEU A 147 15.71 -14.28 11.09
CA LEU A 147 16.39 -13.64 9.97
C LEU A 147 17.63 -14.50 9.69
N PRO A 148 17.74 -15.16 8.52
CA PRO A 148 19.08 -15.44 8.05
C PRO A 148 19.73 -14.07 7.90
N VAL A 149 20.89 -13.90 8.53
CA VAL A 149 21.82 -12.83 8.17
C VAL A 149 22.07 -13.00 6.67
N LEU A 150 21.35 -12.22 5.85
CA LEU A 150 21.64 -12.12 4.44
C LEU A 150 22.89 -11.27 4.37
N ASP A 151 23.98 -11.90 3.99
CA ASP A 151 25.17 -11.19 3.54
C ASP A 151 24.72 -10.11 2.56
N ALA A 152 25.22 -8.90 2.82
CA ALA A 152 24.93 -7.68 2.08
C ALA A 152 25.50 -7.77 0.65
N ALA A 153 24.88 -8.58 -0.20
CA ALA A 153 25.03 -8.50 -1.64
C ALA A 153 23.97 -7.53 -2.16
N VAL A 154 24.40 -6.29 -2.33
CA VAL A 154 23.69 -5.18 -2.94
C VAL A 154 23.08 -5.63 -4.27
N SER A 155 21.75 -5.49 -4.41
CA SER A 155 21.12 -5.60 -5.73
C SER A 155 21.61 -4.46 -6.61
N GLU A 156 22.33 -4.78 -7.70
CA GLU A 156 22.85 -3.80 -8.66
C GLU A 156 21.75 -3.14 -9.54
N GLY A 157 20.48 -3.48 -9.32
CA GLY A 157 19.34 -2.94 -10.07
C GLY A 157 18.72 -1.68 -9.45
N PRO A 158 17.94 -0.90 -10.22
CA PRO A 158 17.17 0.21 -9.67
C PRO A 158 16.17 -0.30 -8.63
N ALA A 159 16.05 0.39 -7.49
CA ALA A 159 15.11 0.03 -6.43
C ALA A 159 13.63 0.14 -6.87
N ILE A 160 13.37 0.91 -7.92
CA ILE A 160 12.02 1.16 -8.44
C ILE A 160 11.57 0.02 -9.35
N GLY A 161 10.68 -0.82 -8.82
CA GLY A 161 10.04 -1.91 -9.56
C GLY A 161 8.86 -1.47 -10.43
N ARG A 162 8.57 -2.24 -11.48
CA ARG A 162 7.41 -2.04 -12.37
C ARG A 162 6.07 -2.06 -11.62
N ALA A 163 5.95 -2.93 -10.61
CA ALA A 163 4.75 -3.07 -9.79
C ALA A 163 4.42 -1.77 -9.04
N LEU A 164 5.43 -1.12 -8.45
CA LEU A 164 5.26 0.18 -7.79
C LEU A 164 4.76 1.24 -8.77
N VAL A 165 5.38 1.36 -9.94
CA VAL A 165 5.00 2.38 -10.94
C VAL A 165 3.56 2.19 -11.41
N ILE A 166 3.13 0.94 -11.65
CA ILE A 166 1.74 0.65 -12.02
C ILE A 166 0.79 1.06 -10.89
N HIS A 167 1.07 0.63 -9.66
CA HIS A 167 0.23 0.95 -8.50
C HIS A 167 0.11 2.47 -8.27
N LEU A 168 1.23 3.19 -8.33
CA LEU A 168 1.24 4.64 -8.18
C LEU A 168 0.45 5.32 -9.30
N ARG A 169 0.59 4.86 -10.56
CA ARG A 169 -0.18 5.42 -11.67
C ARG A 169 -1.68 5.25 -11.51
N GLU A 170 -2.12 4.13 -10.95
CA GLU A 170 -3.55 3.83 -10.75
C GLU A 170 -4.15 4.57 -9.54
N THR A 171 -3.33 4.91 -8.56
CA THR A 171 -3.80 5.47 -7.28
C THR A 171 -3.48 6.95 -7.10
N PHE A 172 -2.57 7.52 -7.90
CA PHE A 172 -2.24 8.93 -7.86
C PHE A 172 -3.43 9.76 -8.32
N ARG A 173 -3.84 10.71 -7.47
CA ARG A 173 -5.10 11.45 -7.64
C ARG A 173 -4.99 12.62 -8.61
N LEU A 174 -3.78 13.16 -8.75
CA LEU A 174 -3.53 14.31 -9.60
C LEU A 174 -3.14 13.85 -11.01
N ASN A 175 -2.90 14.82 -11.90
CA ASN A 175 -2.48 14.49 -13.24
C ASN A 175 -1.11 13.80 -13.21
N TRP A 176 -1.06 12.54 -13.64
CA TRP A 176 0.18 11.76 -13.75
C TRP A 176 1.29 12.48 -14.55
N ARG A 177 0.91 13.34 -15.50
CA ARG A 177 1.81 14.18 -16.32
C ARG A 177 1.83 15.65 -15.87
N GLY A 178 1.28 15.93 -14.69
CA GLY A 178 1.22 17.25 -14.05
C GLY A 178 2.55 17.67 -13.42
N ALA A 179 2.52 18.80 -12.70
CA ALA A 179 3.70 19.38 -12.06
C ALA A 179 4.26 18.53 -10.92
N HIS A 180 3.40 17.76 -10.25
CA HIS A 180 3.74 16.81 -9.18
C HIS A 180 3.63 15.34 -9.64
N GLY A 181 3.64 15.11 -10.97
CA GLY A 181 3.52 13.77 -11.56
C GLY A 181 4.86 13.09 -11.80
N VAL A 182 4.84 11.98 -12.56
CA VAL A 182 5.98 11.08 -12.74
C VAL A 182 7.26 11.74 -13.25
N ALA A 183 7.15 12.82 -14.04
CA ALA A 183 8.30 13.54 -14.55
C ALA A 183 9.08 14.25 -13.43
N HIS A 184 8.36 14.80 -12.44
CA HIS A 184 8.96 15.37 -11.24
C HIS A 184 9.65 14.28 -10.42
N TRP A 185 8.96 13.18 -10.13
CA TRP A 185 9.53 12.04 -9.38
C TRP A 185 10.81 11.49 -10.03
N ALA A 186 10.83 11.39 -11.36
CA ALA A 186 12.02 10.97 -12.10
C ALA A 186 13.20 11.95 -11.95
N ARG A 187 12.94 13.26 -11.92
CA ARG A 187 14.00 14.27 -11.72
C ARG A 187 14.49 14.29 -10.27
N VAL A 188 13.60 14.16 -9.29
CA VAL A 188 13.98 13.98 -7.88
C VAL A 188 14.91 12.77 -7.73
N ARG A 189 14.58 11.64 -8.37
CA ARG A 189 15.47 10.46 -8.38
C ARG A 189 16.85 10.79 -8.96
N VAL A 190 16.91 11.48 -10.09
CA VAL A 190 18.20 11.87 -10.73
C VAL A 190 19.01 12.78 -9.81
N ASN A 191 18.38 13.78 -9.19
CA ASN A 191 19.04 14.70 -8.26
C ASN A 191 19.58 13.93 -7.04
N GLY A 192 18.73 13.13 -6.41
CA GLY A 192 19.08 12.37 -5.22
C GLY A 192 20.19 11.36 -5.45
N LEU A 193 20.17 10.60 -6.56
CA LEU A 193 21.24 9.65 -6.87
C LEU A 193 22.59 10.32 -7.13
N ARG A 194 22.60 11.53 -7.72
CA ARG A 194 23.83 12.30 -7.91
C ARG A 194 24.41 12.82 -6.60
N LEU A 195 23.54 13.23 -5.66
CA LEU A 195 23.96 13.64 -4.32
C LEU A 195 24.46 12.44 -3.50
N ALA A 196 23.72 11.34 -3.50
CA ALA A 196 24.06 10.11 -2.80
C ALA A 196 25.42 9.54 -3.23
N ALA A 197 25.77 9.67 -4.52
CA ALA A 197 27.08 9.27 -5.04
C ALA A 197 28.26 10.09 -4.46
N ARG A 198 28.00 11.27 -3.87
CA ARG A 198 29.02 12.16 -3.32
C ARG A 198 29.06 12.16 -1.80
N ASN A 199 27.90 12.03 -1.15
CA ASN A 199 27.78 12.15 0.30
C ASN A 199 27.53 10.82 1.03
N GLY A 200 27.37 9.71 0.30
CA GLY A 200 27.20 8.37 0.88
C GLY A 200 25.79 8.04 1.37
N ALA A 201 24.78 8.87 1.07
CA ALA A 201 23.38 8.58 1.40
C ALA A 201 22.91 7.22 0.85
N ASN A 202 22.00 6.56 1.57
CA ASN A 202 21.44 5.28 1.13
C ASN A 202 20.67 5.46 -0.18
N ARG A 203 21.27 4.99 -1.28
CA ARG A 203 20.73 5.10 -2.64
C ARG A 203 19.35 4.46 -2.78
N LYS A 204 19.10 3.34 -2.10
CA LYS A 204 17.82 2.62 -2.17
C LYS A 204 16.69 3.49 -1.61
N VAL A 205 16.89 4.05 -0.41
CA VAL A 205 15.93 4.96 0.23
C VAL A 205 15.70 6.20 -0.62
N VAL A 206 16.76 6.81 -1.14
CA VAL A 206 16.69 8.01 -2.01
C VAL A 206 15.87 7.74 -3.27
N GLU A 207 16.07 6.59 -3.92
CA GLU A 207 15.29 6.21 -5.10
C GLU A 207 13.80 6.03 -4.76
N LEU A 208 13.48 5.31 -3.68
CA LEU A 208 12.11 5.06 -3.26
C LEU A 208 11.38 6.34 -2.84
N PHE A 209 12.05 7.22 -2.08
CA PHE A 209 11.52 8.51 -1.68
C PHE A 209 11.05 9.32 -2.90
N ALA A 210 11.83 9.32 -3.98
CA ALA A 210 11.53 10.10 -5.17
C ALA A 210 10.18 9.78 -5.80
N PHE A 211 9.68 8.54 -5.66
CA PHE A 211 8.38 8.11 -6.19
C PHE A 211 7.26 8.10 -5.15
N VAL A 212 7.58 8.15 -3.86
CA VAL A 212 6.60 7.99 -2.78
C VAL A 212 6.23 9.32 -2.11
N HIS A 213 7.15 10.27 -1.97
CA HIS A 213 6.94 11.50 -1.15
C HIS A 213 5.69 12.31 -1.54
N ASP A 214 5.40 12.37 -2.85
CA ASP A 214 4.28 13.12 -3.42
C ASP A 214 3.07 12.24 -3.78
N CYS A 215 3.13 10.91 -3.58
CA CYS A 215 2.08 10.00 -4.08
C CYS A 215 0.70 10.19 -3.42
N GLU A 216 0.66 10.86 -2.27
CA GLU A 216 -0.54 11.14 -1.49
C GLU A 216 -1.06 12.58 -1.61
N ARG A 217 -0.55 13.35 -2.59
CA ARG A 217 -1.12 14.68 -2.86
C ARG A 217 -2.60 14.60 -3.24
N ARG A 218 -3.36 15.56 -2.74
CA ARG A 218 -4.80 15.76 -3.00
C ARG A 218 -5.08 17.07 -3.74
N ASP A 219 -4.13 18.00 -3.71
CA ASP A 219 -4.19 19.27 -4.41
C ASP A 219 -2.84 19.58 -5.10
N GLU A 220 -2.89 20.25 -6.24
CA GLU A 220 -1.69 20.59 -7.02
C GLU A 220 -0.85 21.68 -6.36
N TRP A 221 -1.41 22.49 -5.46
CA TRP A 221 -0.76 23.71 -4.98
C TRP A 221 -0.61 23.73 -3.47
N SER A 222 -1.71 23.59 -2.72
CA SER A 222 -1.71 23.72 -1.26
C SER A 222 -2.14 22.42 -0.60
N ASP A 223 -1.16 21.66 -0.12
CA ASP A 223 -1.40 20.40 0.56
C ASP A 223 -0.31 20.08 1.58
N PRO A 224 -0.14 20.84 2.67
CA PRO A 224 1.01 20.71 3.56
C PRO A 224 1.16 19.33 4.21
N LEU A 225 0.09 18.53 4.26
CA LEU A 225 0.05 17.22 4.92
C LEU A 225 0.35 16.04 3.97
N HIS A 226 0.63 16.26 2.69
CA HIS A 226 0.88 15.17 1.73
C HIS A 226 2.06 14.28 2.14
N GLY A 227 3.16 14.86 2.63
CA GLY A 227 4.32 14.10 3.11
C GLY A 227 3.98 13.18 4.29
N ALA A 228 3.28 13.69 5.30
CA ALA A 228 2.82 12.88 6.43
C ALA A 228 1.88 11.74 6.00
N ARG A 229 1.01 11.99 5.00
CA ARG A 229 0.16 10.95 4.43
C ARG A 229 0.96 9.92 3.63
N ALA A 230 1.96 10.35 2.87
CA ALA A 230 2.85 9.45 2.13
C ALA A 230 3.61 8.52 3.10
N ALA A 231 4.17 9.07 4.19
CA ALA A 231 4.80 8.29 5.25
C ALA A 231 3.81 7.30 5.90
N HIS A 232 2.60 7.76 6.24
CA HIS A 232 1.56 6.88 6.78
C HIS A 232 1.10 5.79 5.80
N ARG A 233 1.19 6.04 4.49
CA ARG A 233 0.84 5.08 3.44
C ARG A 233 1.96 4.06 3.18
N LEU A 234 3.19 4.30 3.64
CA LEU A 234 4.35 3.45 3.33
C LEU A 234 4.12 1.95 3.62
N PRO A 235 3.49 1.53 4.74
CA PRO A 235 3.18 0.12 4.97
C PRO A 235 2.30 -0.51 3.88
N ARG A 236 1.41 0.27 3.24
CA ARG A 236 0.56 -0.20 2.14
C ARG A 236 1.31 -0.29 0.82
N LEU A 237 2.47 0.37 0.71
CA LEU A 237 3.32 0.33 -0.47
C LEU A 237 4.35 -0.80 -0.40
N LEU A 238 4.71 -1.28 0.79
CA LEU A 238 5.70 -2.36 0.99
C LEU A 238 5.56 -3.55 0.04
N PRO A 239 4.36 -4.08 -0.28
CA PRO A 239 4.21 -5.19 -1.23
C PRO A 239 4.70 -4.88 -2.66
N PHE A 240 4.82 -3.61 -3.01
CA PHE A 240 5.29 -3.13 -4.31
C PHE A 240 6.75 -2.65 -4.27
N LEU A 241 7.36 -2.60 -3.09
CA LEU A 241 8.75 -2.18 -2.86
C LEU A 241 9.68 -3.40 -2.84
N PRO A 242 10.98 -3.21 -3.14
CA PRO A 242 11.97 -4.25 -2.88
C PRO A 242 12.05 -4.53 -1.37
N PRO A 243 12.66 -5.66 -0.95
CA PRO A 243 12.97 -5.90 0.45
C PRO A 243 13.76 -4.74 1.07
N LEU A 244 13.28 -4.24 2.21
CA LEU A 244 13.88 -3.14 2.96
C LEU A 244 14.27 -3.61 4.35
N LEU A 245 15.39 -3.11 4.85
CA LEU A 245 15.72 -3.19 6.27
C LEU A 245 14.80 -2.27 7.08
N ALA A 246 14.61 -2.56 8.36
CA ALA A 246 13.80 -1.72 9.26
C ALA A 246 14.27 -0.26 9.24
N GLU A 247 15.58 -0.04 9.32
CA GLU A 247 16.22 1.28 9.25
C GLU A 247 15.91 1.98 7.91
N GLU A 248 15.88 1.26 6.79
CA GLU A 248 15.53 1.85 5.48
C GLU A 248 14.06 2.28 5.41
N ILE A 249 13.16 1.55 6.08
CA ILE A 249 11.74 1.91 6.18
C ILE A 249 11.58 3.17 7.03
N GLU A 250 12.29 3.27 8.16
CA GLU A 250 12.28 4.44 9.04
C GLU A 250 12.81 5.68 8.30
N LEU A 251 13.97 5.58 7.66
CA LEU A 251 14.55 6.67 6.86
C LEU A 251 13.60 7.12 5.73
N LEU A 252 12.95 6.18 5.04
CA LEU A 252 11.99 6.51 4.00
C LEU A 252 10.74 7.20 4.55
N ALA A 253 10.22 6.74 5.70
CA ALA A 253 9.08 7.36 6.37
C ALA A 253 9.40 8.79 6.83
N ASP A 254 10.54 9.00 7.48
CA ASP A 254 11.00 10.31 7.94
C ASP A 254 11.25 11.27 6.78
N ALA A 255 11.90 10.77 5.72
CA ALA A 255 12.09 11.53 4.49
C ALA A 255 10.75 11.99 3.91
N CYS A 256 9.78 11.08 3.73
CA CYS A 256 8.46 11.44 3.22
C CYS A 256 7.72 12.41 4.17
N HIS A 257 7.74 12.16 5.48
CA HIS A 257 7.01 12.98 6.45
C HIS A 257 7.48 14.43 6.46
N GLY A 258 8.80 14.65 6.51
CA GLY A 258 9.38 15.96 6.77
C GLY A 258 9.71 16.81 5.54
N HIS A 259 9.60 16.31 4.31
CA HIS A 259 10.22 16.99 3.15
C HIS A 259 9.70 18.41 2.87
N THR A 260 8.43 18.70 3.20
CA THR A 260 7.84 20.04 3.04
C THR A 260 8.45 21.08 3.98
N SER A 261 8.66 20.75 5.26
CA SER A 261 8.94 21.73 6.33
C SER A 261 10.30 21.56 7.01
N GLY A 262 10.92 20.38 6.87
CA GLY A 262 12.18 20.05 7.53
C GLY A 262 13.35 20.88 7.03
N ARG A 263 13.97 21.69 7.88
CA ARG A 263 15.09 22.56 7.45
C ARG A 263 16.44 21.85 7.42
N SER A 264 16.59 20.79 8.21
CA SER A 264 17.79 19.96 8.31
C SER A 264 17.44 18.62 8.96
N HIS A 265 18.23 17.58 8.70
CA HIS A 265 18.10 16.29 9.35
C HIS A 265 19.49 15.74 9.72
N PRO A 266 19.68 15.08 10.88
CA PRO A 266 20.97 14.51 11.27
C PRO A 266 21.41 13.36 10.36
N ASP A 267 20.46 12.60 9.83
CA ASP A 267 20.75 11.55 8.85
C ASP A 267 20.92 12.11 7.43
N VAL A 268 22.07 11.82 6.82
CA VAL A 268 22.45 12.30 5.48
C VAL A 268 21.51 11.81 4.38
N THR A 269 20.89 10.63 4.55
CA THR A 269 19.94 10.06 3.58
C THR A 269 18.67 10.89 3.54
N VAL A 270 18.07 11.19 4.69
CA VAL A 270 16.87 12.04 4.78
C VAL A 270 17.15 13.44 4.27
N ALA A 271 18.28 14.04 4.67
CA ALA A 271 18.72 15.33 4.16
C ALA A 271 18.87 15.34 2.63
N THR A 272 19.44 14.28 2.07
CA THR A 272 19.60 14.11 0.62
C THR A 272 18.27 13.98 -0.11
N CYS A 273 17.29 13.27 0.46
CA CYS A 273 15.94 13.18 -0.08
C CYS A 273 15.29 14.57 -0.19
N TRP A 274 15.37 15.37 0.87
CA TRP A 274 14.79 16.73 0.88
C TRP A 274 15.48 17.66 -0.11
N ASP A 275 16.81 17.60 -0.20
CA ASP A 275 17.57 18.36 -1.18
C ASP A 275 17.21 17.97 -2.62
N ALA A 276 17.03 16.68 -2.88
CA ALA A 276 16.67 16.17 -4.19
C ALA A 276 15.34 16.73 -4.71
N ASP A 277 14.34 16.85 -3.83
CA ASP A 277 13.04 17.45 -4.13
C ASP A 277 13.14 18.98 -4.31
N ARG A 278 13.80 19.68 -3.37
CA ARG A 278 13.98 21.14 -3.44
C ARG A 278 14.73 21.59 -4.68
N LEU A 279 15.73 20.83 -5.11
CA LEU A 279 16.48 21.10 -6.34
C LEU A 279 15.60 21.04 -7.60
N ASP A 280 14.43 20.40 -7.56
CA ASP A 280 13.49 20.33 -8.69
C ASP A 280 12.41 21.43 -8.66
N LEU A 281 12.50 22.40 -7.74
CA LEU A 281 11.50 23.47 -7.59
C LEU A 281 11.39 24.42 -8.79
N GLY A 282 12.40 24.44 -9.67
CA GLY A 282 12.34 25.22 -10.92
C GLY A 282 11.13 24.87 -11.79
N ARG A 283 10.60 23.64 -11.66
CA ARG A 283 9.41 23.16 -12.39
C ARG A 283 8.14 23.95 -12.05
N VAL A 284 8.10 24.56 -10.87
CA VAL A 284 6.99 25.37 -10.34
C VAL A 284 7.37 26.85 -10.23
N GLY A 285 8.45 27.27 -10.90
CA GLY A 285 8.86 28.68 -10.99
C GLY A 285 9.65 29.19 -9.79
N ILE A 286 10.21 28.30 -8.96
CA ILE A 286 11.04 28.67 -7.80
C ILE A 286 12.49 28.26 -8.08
N GLU A 287 13.40 29.22 -8.04
CA GLU A 287 14.83 28.95 -8.12
C GLU A 287 15.34 28.39 -6.78
N PRO A 288 15.94 27.18 -6.74
CA PRO A 288 16.49 26.64 -5.50
C PRO A 288 17.62 27.53 -4.99
N HIS A 289 17.60 27.84 -3.70
CA HIS A 289 18.62 28.67 -3.04
C HIS A 289 19.39 27.84 -1.99
N PRO A 290 20.73 27.99 -1.88
CA PRO A 290 21.56 27.16 -1.01
C PRO A 290 21.12 27.15 0.46
N ASP A 291 20.59 28.26 0.98
CA ASP A 291 20.13 28.37 2.38
C ASP A 291 18.96 27.43 2.74
N TYR A 292 18.23 26.91 1.74
CA TYR A 292 17.15 25.93 1.95
C TYR A 292 17.58 24.49 1.70
N LEU A 293 18.86 24.26 1.39
CA LEU A 293 19.44 22.93 1.17
C LEU A 293 20.21 22.47 2.40
N CYS A 294 20.19 21.17 2.66
CA CYS A 294 20.69 20.54 3.87
C CYS A 294 22.17 20.19 3.73
N THR A 295 22.56 19.58 2.60
CA THR A 295 23.90 19.01 2.39
C THR A 295 24.85 19.99 1.69
N ALA A 296 26.15 19.84 1.95
CA ALA A 296 27.18 20.69 1.33
C ALA A 296 27.23 20.49 -0.20
N GLU A 297 26.97 19.28 -0.67
CA GLU A 297 26.97 18.91 -2.08
C GLU A 297 25.78 19.52 -2.84
N ALA A 298 24.62 19.62 -2.19
CA ALA A 298 23.43 20.24 -2.75
C ALA A 298 23.59 21.77 -2.84
N ARG A 299 24.28 22.39 -1.88
CA ARG A 299 24.54 23.84 -1.84
C ARG A 299 25.51 24.34 -2.91
N GLN A 300 26.22 23.45 -3.60
CA GLN A 300 27.16 23.86 -4.64
C GLN A 300 26.43 24.56 -5.80
N PRO A 301 26.91 25.74 -6.26
CA PRO A 301 26.28 26.48 -7.36
C PRO A 301 26.05 25.63 -8.62
N GLU A 302 27.00 24.76 -8.96
CA GLU A 302 26.92 23.90 -10.15
C GLU A 302 25.84 22.82 -9.99
N THR A 303 25.66 22.30 -8.79
CA THR A 303 24.60 21.32 -8.48
C THR A 303 23.22 21.97 -8.64
N ILE A 304 23.04 23.18 -8.08
CA ILE A 304 21.81 23.96 -8.18
C ILE A 304 21.51 24.29 -9.64
N ALA A 305 22.46 24.90 -10.35
CA ALA A 305 22.29 25.30 -11.75
C ALA A 305 21.92 24.10 -12.65
N ALA A 306 22.61 22.96 -12.48
CA ALA A 306 22.33 21.77 -13.26
C ALA A 306 20.94 21.18 -12.97
N ALA A 307 20.49 21.19 -11.72
CA ALA A 307 19.15 20.72 -11.35
C ALA A 307 18.05 21.65 -11.84
N HIS A 308 18.25 22.96 -11.67
CA HIS A 308 17.33 23.98 -12.15
C HIS A 308 17.15 23.91 -13.67
N ALA A 309 18.24 23.77 -14.43
CA ALA A 309 18.18 23.58 -15.88
C ALA A 309 17.38 22.33 -16.29
N ARG A 310 17.51 21.20 -15.56
CA ARG A 310 16.70 19.99 -15.81
C ARG A 310 15.21 20.24 -15.56
N ALA A 311 14.87 21.01 -14.52
CA ALA A 311 13.49 21.35 -14.19
C ALA A 311 12.87 22.29 -15.25
N LEU A 312 13.63 23.28 -15.74
CA LEU A 312 13.19 24.19 -16.80
C LEU A 312 13.02 23.49 -18.15
N ALA A 313 13.94 22.60 -18.54
CA ALA A 313 13.82 21.84 -19.79
C ALA A 313 12.51 21.03 -19.87
N TRP A 314 11.96 20.59 -18.73
CA TRP A 314 10.65 19.94 -18.69
C TRP A 314 9.50 20.89 -19.05
N LEU A 315 9.55 22.16 -18.64
CA LEU A 315 8.54 23.17 -18.97
C LEU A 315 8.52 23.46 -20.48
N GLU A 316 9.68 23.55 -21.12
CA GLU A 316 9.79 23.73 -22.57
C GLU A 316 9.15 22.58 -23.35
N ILE A 317 9.42 21.33 -22.93
CA ILE A 317 8.84 20.13 -23.54
C ILE A 317 7.32 20.09 -23.34
N ARG A 318 6.82 20.51 -22.18
CA ARG A 318 5.38 20.58 -21.88
C ARG A 318 4.69 21.69 -22.68
N GLY A 319 5.34 22.85 -22.85
CA GLY A 319 4.83 23.99 -23.61
C GLY A 319 4.64 23.68 -25.09
N ARG A 320 5.50 22.85 -25.68
CA ARG A 320 5.39 22.37 -27.08
C ARG A 320 4.27 21.34 -27.33
N ARG A 321 3.63 20.84 -26.28
CA ARG A 321 2.58 19.79 -26.36
C ARG A 321 1.17 20.31 -25.99
N ARG A 322 1.01 21.63 -25.86
CA ARG A 322 -0.28 22.29 -25.69
C ARG A 322 -0.78 22.84 -27.01
#